data_AF-Q0AC23-F1
#
_entry.id   AF-Q0AC23-F1
#
_cell.length_a   1.000
_cell.length_b   1.000
_cell.length_c   1.000
_cell.angle_alpha   90.00
_cell.angle_beta   90.00
_cell.angle_gamma   90.00
#
_symmetry.space_group_name_H-M   'P 1'
#
loop_
_entity.id
_entity.type
_entity.pdbx_description
1 polymer ?
#
loop_
_entity_poly.entity_id
_entity_poly.type
_entity_poly.pdbx_seq_one_letter_code
_entity_poly.pdbx_strand_id
1 'polypeptide(L)'
;MAKGRGHYAGLAMALGMLTATGCSGNDAPDRPDAPPPPQAESETGLPEGAVKVGENLYMIPVGVTEDGYHQYTPHTTAPDRVVTTLIHYPDGEGGFTSNKREAVRGPAEPDG
;
A
#
# COMPACT_ATOMS: atom_id res chain seq x y z
N MET A 1 -18.85 44.94 -15.14
CA MET A 1 -19.92 44.87 -14.13
C MET A 1 -21.20 44.41 -14.81
N ALA A 2 -21.68 43.20 -14.49
CA ALA A 2 -23.09 42.81 -14.57
C ALA A 2 -23.24 41.56 -13.70
N LYS A 3 -24.22 41.60 -12.80
CA LYS A 3 -24.44 40.69 -11.68
C LYS A 3 -25.69 39.88 -11.98
N GLY A 4 -25.62 38.55 -11.90
CA GLY A 4 -26.78 37.67 -11.99
C GLY A 4 -26.73 36.64 -10.87
N ARG A 5 -27.60 36.82 -9.87
CA ARG A 5 -27.83 35.98 -8.69
C ARG A 5 -29.04 35.07 -8.95
N GLY A 6 -29.05 33.90 -8.30
CA GLY A 6 -30.24 33.05 -8.06
C GLY A 6 -29.95 31.60 -8.42
N HIS A 7 -29.48 30.74 -7.50
CA HIS A 7 -30.22 30.05 -6.42
C HIS A 7 -31.47 29.31 -6.93
N TYR A 8 -31.48 27.97 -6.90
CA TYR A 8 -32.07 27.16 -5.82
C TYR A 8 -32.14 25.67 -6.22
N ALA A 9 -32.17 24.85 -5.17
CA ALA A 9 -32.71 23.49 -5.10
C ALA A 9 -31.95 22.41 -5.89
N GLY A 10 -31.37 21.38 -5.27
CA GLY A 10 -31.76 20.72 -4.03
C GLY A 10 -32.33 19.35 -4.37
N LEU A 11 -31.62 18.29 -4.00
CA LEU A 11 -32.27 17.04 -3.62
C LEU A 11 -31.33 16.27 -2.70
N ALA A 12 -31.54 16.46 -1.40
CA ALA A 12 -31.14 15.48 -0.41
C ALA A 12 -32.07 14.27 -0.57
N MET A 13 -31.51 13.07 -0.65
CA MET A 13 -32.23 11.83 -0.36
C MET A 13 -31.55 11.20 0.84
N ALA A 14 -32.29 11.25 1.94
CA ALA A 14 -31.99 10.67 3.23
C ALA A 14 -32.34 9.18 3.26
N LEU A 15 -31.95 8.53 4.36
CA LEU A 15 -32.45 7.24 4.87
C LEU A 15 -32.14 6.03 3.97
N GLY A 16 -31.32 5.06 4.38
CA GLY A 16 -31.32 4.40 5.68
C GLY A 16 -32.01 3.04 5.50
N MET A 17 -31.30 1.95 5.78
CA MET A 17 -31.89 0.67 6.16
C MET A 17 -30.78 -0.25 6.68
N LEU A 18 -30.75 -0.43 8.01
CA LEU A 18 -30.26 -1.66 8.61
C LEU A 18 -31.21 -2.78 8.18
N THR A 19 -30.71 -3.80 7.51
CA THR A 19 -31.37 -5.10 7.46
C THR A 19 -30.36 -6.16 7.87
N ALA A 20 -30.38 -6.47 9.16
CA ALA A 20 -29.97 -7.77 9.66
C ALA A 20 -31.04 -8.78 9.24
N THR A 21 -30.74 -9.56 8.21
CA THR A 21 -31.45 -10.79 7.81
C THR A 21 -30.34 -11.82 7.69
N GLY A 22 -30.16 -12.74 8.64
CA GLY A 22 -31.13 -13.77 8.96
C GLY A 22 -30.63 -15.04 8.29
N CYS A 23 -30.00 -15.93 9.07
CA CYS A 23 -29.63 -17.26 8.61
C CYS A 23 -30.89 -18.01 8.19
N SER A 24 -30.99 -18.42 6.92
CA SER A 24 -31.87 -19.52 6.52
C SER A 24 -31.34 -20.12 5.23
N GLY A 25 -31.01 -21.41 5.30
CA GLY A 25 -30.44 -22.17 4.21
C GLY A 25 -31.36 -22.23 3.00
N ASN A 26 -30.73 -22.24 1.83
CA ASN A 26 -31.34 -22.67 0.59
C ASN A 26 -30.28 -23.47 -0.17
N ASP A 27 -30.41 -24.80 -0.12
CA ASP A 27 -29.75 -25.72 -1.03
C ASP A 27 -30.11 -25.35 -2.47
N ALA A 28 -29.09 -25.08 -3.30
CA ALA A 28 -29.21 -24.97 -4.75
C ALA A 28 -27.93 -25.55 -5.39
N PRO A 29 -28.03 -26.19 -6.56
CA PRO A 29 -27.21 -27.32 -6.94
C PRO A 29 -25.84 -26.94 -7.52
N ASP A 30 -24.87 -27.80 -7.23
CA ASP A 30 -23.66 -28.13 -8.01
C ASP A 30 -23.36 -27.18 -9.20
N ARG A 31 -22.68 -26.06 -8.91
CA ARG A 31 -21.82 -25.42 -9.89
C ARG A 31 -20.42 -25.98 -9.67
N PRO A 32 -19.72 -26.48 -10.70
CA PRO A 32 -18.30 -26.74 -10.56
C PRO A 32 -17.64 -25.42 -10.15
N ASP A 33 -17.04 -25.44 -8.97
CA ASP A 33 -16.31 -24.33 -8.37
C ASP A 33 -15.46 -23.66 -9.46
N ALA A 34 -15.81 -22.43 -9.81
CA ALA A 34 -14.86 -21.59 -10.51
C ALA A 34 -13.61 -21.56 -9.62
N PRO A 35 -12.41 -21.83 -10.16
CA PRO A 35 -11.21 -21.76 -9.35
C PRO A 35 -11.21 -20.40 -8.63
N PRO A 36 -10.89 -20.38 -7.33
CA PRO A 36 -10.88 -19.13 -6.59
C PRO A 36 -10.09 -18.10 -7.39
N PRO A 37 -10.54 -16.84 -7.46
CA PRO A 37 -9.74 -15.79 -8.09
C PRO A 37 -8.33 -15.88 -7.50
N PRO A 38 -7.27 -15.72 -8.32
CA PRO A 38 -5.91 -15.83 -7.82
C PRO A 38 -5.82 -14.98 -6.57
N GLN A 39 -5.57 -15.64 -5.43
CA GLN A 39 -5.44 -14.95 -4.17
C GLN A 39 -4.33 -13.93 -4.41
N ALA A 40 -4.65 -12.64 -4.22
CA ALA A 40 -3.62 -11.62 -4.14
C ALA A 40 -2.54 -12.19 -3.25
N GLU A 41 -1.36 -12.36 -3.81
CA GLU A 41 -0.23 -13.03 -3.20
C GLU A 41 -0.03 -12.34 -1.86
N SER A 42 -0.50 -12.96 -0.78
CA SER A 42 -0.36 -12.33 0.53
C SER A 42 1.14 -12.18 0.70
N GLU A 43 1.62 -10.94 0.84
CA GLU A 43 3.00 -10.54 1.16
C GLU A 43 3.41 -11.03 2.57
N THR A 44 3.00 -12.25 2.91
CA THR A 44 3.16 -12.97 4.17
C THR A 44 4.62 -13.38 4.26
N GLY A 45 5.44 -12.50 4.80
CA GLY A 45 6.88 -12.72 4.95
C GLY A 45 7.71 -11.45 4.98
N LEU A 46 7.15 -10.30 4.61
CA LEU A 46 7.87 -9.03 4.71
C LEU A 46 7.86 -8.53 6.17
N PRO A 47 9.01 -8.06 6.69
CA PRO A 47 9.06 -7.47 8.03
C PRO A 47 8.32 -6.13 8.07
N GLU A 48 7.98 -5.70 9.28
CA GLU A 48 7.36 -4.39 9.52
C GLU A 48 8.26 -3.26 8.99
N GLY A 49 7.63 -2.25 8.39
CA GLY A 49 8.33 -1.11 7.79
C GLY A 49 8.94 -1.38 6.42
N ALA A 50 8.67 -2.54 5.81
CA ALA A 50 8.98 -2.78 4.40
C ALA A 50 8.25 -1.78 3.49
N VAL A 51 8.99 -1.11 2.61
CA VAL A 51 8.45 -0.13 1.66
C VAL A 51 8.48 -0.71 0.25
N LYS A 52 7.33 -0.85 -0.41
CA LYS A 52 7.25 -1.33 -1.79
C LYS A 52 7.74 -0.25 -2.75
N VAL A 53 8.75 -0.58 -3.56
CA VAL A 53 9.34 0.35 -4.54
C VAL A 53 9.19 -0.14 -5.98
N GLY A 54 8.64 -1.34 -6.16
CA GLY A 54 8.31 -1.89 -7.47
C GLY A 54 7.55 -3.20 -7.36
N GLU A 55 7.24 -3.80 -8.51
CA GLU A 55 6.65 -5.13 -8.56
C GLU A 55 7.62 -6.15 -7.97
N ASN A 56 7.16 -6.85 -6.91
CA ASN A 56 7.96 -7.81 -6.15
C ASN A 56 9.27 -7.25 -5.59
N LEU A 57 9.43 -5.93 -5.45
CA LEU A 57 10.65 -5.29 -4.95
C LEU A 57 10.32 -4.36 -3.78
N TYR A 58 11.00 -4.60 -2.67
CA TYR A 58 10.77 -3.93 -1.39
C TYR A 58 12.08 -3.42 -0.80
N MET A 59 12.00 -2.31 -0.07
CA MET A 59 13.07 -1.79 0.76
C MET A 59 12.80 -2.17 2.22
N ILE A 60 13.67 -2.98 2.79
CA ILE A 60 13.53 -3.53 4.13
C ILE A 60 14.37 -2.73 5.11
N PRO A 61 13.81 -2.23 6.23
CA PRO A 61 14.57 -1.51 7.24
C PRO A 61 15.56 -2.44 7.93
N VAL A 62 16.81 -2.00 8.07
CA VAL A 62 17.88 -2.78 8.72
C VAL A 62 18.51 -2.08 9.92
N GLY A 63 18.19 -0.81 10.15
CA GLY A 63 18.66 -0.07 11.30
C GLY A 63 18.64 1.43 11.12
N VAL A 64 19.21 2.14 12.09
CA VAL A 64 19.40 3.58 12.08
C VAL A 64 20.85 3.85 12.48
N THR A 65 21.55 4.69 11.73
CA THR A 65 22.92 5.12 12.08
C THR A 65 22.90 6.02 13.31
N GLU A 66 24.03 6.20 14.00
CA GLU A 66 24.16 7.13 15.13
C GLU A 66 23.76 8.58 14.79
N ASP A 67 23.96 8.98 13.53
CA ASP A 67 23.58 10.31 13.04
C ASP A 67 22.07 10.45 12.74
N GLY A 68 21.28 9.39 12.89
CA GLY A 68 19.83 9.38 12.67
C GLY A 68 19.35 9.05 11.25
N TYR A 69 20.22 8.54 10.37
CA TYR A 69 19.80 8.06 9.05
C TYR A 69 19.22 6.65 9.14
N HIS A 70 18.00 6.46 8.65
CA HIS A 70 17.40 5.14 8.50
C HIS A 70 18.04 4.40 7.34
N GLN A 71 18.31 3.12 7.54
CA GLN A 71 18.99 2.25 6.58
C GLN A 71 18.04 1.18 6.08
N TYR A 72 18.08 0.94 4.78
CA TYR A 72 17.24 -0.04 4.11
C TYR A 72 18.07 -0.91 3.15
N THR A 73 17.64 -2.14 2.94
CA THR A 73 18.20 -3.03 1.92
C THR A 73 17.12 -3.52 0.97
N PRO A 74 17.41 -3.65 -0.33
CA PRO A 74 16.45 -4.19 -1.29
C PRO A 74 16.20 -5.68 -1.05
N HIS A 75 14.96 -6.09 -1.22
CA HIS A 75 14.49 -7.47 -1.14
C HIS A 75 13.52 -7.74 -2.28
N THR A 76 13.64 -8.89 -2.93
CA THR A 76 12.71 -9.31 -3.98
C THR A 76 11.98 -10.58 -3.60
N THR A 77 10.66 -10.60 -3.82
CA THR A 77 9.82 -11.80 -3.67
C THR A 77 9.74 -12.61 -4.96
N ALA A 78 10.17 -12.05 -6.10
CA ALA A 78 10.21 -12.76 -7.37
C ALA A 78 11.30 -13.86 -7.34
N PRO A 79 10.98 -15.11 -7.72
CA PRO A 79 11.87 -16.26 -7.56
C PRO A 79 13.06 -16.27 -8.54
N ASP A 80 12.95 -15.54 -9.64
CA ASP A 80 13.93 -15.47 -10.72
C ASP A 80 14.74 -14.16 -10.72
N ARG A 81 14.48 -13.28 -9.75
CA ARG A 81 15.16 -11.99 -9.62
C ARG A 81 16.21 -12.03 -8.53
N VAL A 82 17.38 -11.47 -8.83
CA VAL A 82 18.45 -11.24 -7.86
C VAL A 82 18.59 -9.74 -7.65
N VAL A 83 18.69 -9.32 -6.38
CA VAL A 83 18.96 -7.93 -6.00
C VAL A 83 20.26 -7.87 -5.23
N THR A 84 21.06 -6.83 -5.48
CA THR A 84 22.29 -6.58 -4.73
C THR A 84 21.94 -5.97 -3.37
N THR A 85 22.40 -6.57 -2.29
CA THR A 85 22.21 -6.04 -0.93
C THR A 85 23.15 -4.85 -0.68
N LEU A 86 22.68 -3.66 -1.05
CA LEU A 86 23.33 -2.39 -0.73
C LEU A 86 22.49 -1.62 0.30
N ILE A 87 23.16 -0.90 1.20
CA ILE A 87 22.47 0.03 2.10
C ILE A 87 21.98 1.23 1.29
N HIS A 88 20.70 1.53 1.44
CA HIS A 88 20.06 2.72 0.94
C HIS A 88 19.48 3.52 2.10
N TYR A 89 19.26 4.80 1.84
CA TYR A 89 18.71 5.77 2.75
C TYR A 89 17.54 6.48 2.07
N PRO A 90 16.51 6.93 2.82
CA PRO A 90 15.45 7.79 2.27
C PRO A 90 16.03 9.08 1.71
N ASP A 91 15.56 9.52 0.54
CA ASP A 91 15.93 10.82 -0.06
C ASP A 91 15.00 11.98 0.33
N GLY A 92 13.85 11.67 0.94
CA GLY A 92 12.85 12.65 1.39
C GLY A 92 11.80 13.01 0.35
N GLU A 93 11.88 12.46 -0.86
CA GLU A 93 10.90 12.62 -1.94
C GLU A 93 10.09 11.33 -2.18
N GLY A 94 10.08 10.42 -1.19
CA GLY A 94 9.48 9.09 -1.28
C GLY A 94 10.37 8.04 -1.96
N GLY A 95 11.61 8.40 -2.30
CA GLY A 95 12.59 7.51 -2.90
C GLY A 95 13.70 7.07 -1.95
N PHE A 96 14.68 6.38 -2.53
CA PHE A 96 15.84 5.86 -1.83
C PHE A 96 17.12 6.12 -2.61
N THR A 97 18.18 6.51 -1.91
CA THR A 97 19.51 6.76 -2.45
C THR A 97 20.56 5.93 -1.73
N SER A 98 21.59 5.47 -2.44
CA SER A 98 22.79 4.88 -1.81
C SER A 98 23.79 5.96 -1.36
N ASN A 99 23.58 7.22 -1.74
CA ASN A 99 24.45 8.34 -1.38
C ASN A 99 23.96 9.02 -0.09
N LYS A 100 24.65 8.78 1.03
CA LYS A 100 24.30 9.38 2.33
C LYS A 100 24.23 10.92 2.33
N ARG A 101 24.87 11.60 1.36
CA ARG A 101 24.81 13.08 1.26
C ARG A 101 23.49 13.62 0.72
N GLU A 102 22.73 12.79 0.01
CA GLU A 102 21.41 13.10 -0.55
C GLU A 102 20.29 12.60 0.37
N ALA A 103 20.64 11.91 1.45
CA ALA A 103 19.69 11.28 2.35
C ALA A 103 19.06 12.28 3.34
N VAL A 104 17.82 12.01 3.72
CA VAL A 104 17.16 12.67 4.85
C VAL A 104 17.18 11.80 6.10
N ARG A 105 16.95 12.44 7.25
CA ARG A 105 16.78 11.75 8.54
C ARG A 105 15.28 11.49 8.74
N GLY A 106 14.95 10.27 9.16
CA GLY A 106 13.57 9.80 9.31
C GLY A 106 13.21 8.68 8.32
N PRO A 107 12.08 7.98 8.52
CA PRO A 107 11.65 6.92 7.61
C PRO A 107 11.19 7.49 6.26
N ALA A 108 11.38 6.72 5.19
CA ALA A 108 10.64 6.96 3.95
C ALA A 108 9.18 6.58 4.22
N GLU A 109 8.32 7.55 4.51
CA GLU A 109 6.88 7.30 4.50
C GLU A 109 6.44 7.17 3.04
N PRO A 110 5.92 6.01 2.60
CA PRO A 110 5.28 5.92 1.31
C PRO A 110 3.98 6.73 1.38
N ASP A 111 3.76 7.64 0.42
CA ASP A 111 2.43 8.20 0.17
C ASP A 111 1.48 7.03 -0.12
N GLY A 112 0.51 6.82 0.78
CA GLY A 112 -0.45 5.71 0.74
C GLY A 112 -1.47 5.79 -0.39
#